data_AF-A0A392NEX9-F1
#
_entry.id   AF-A0A392NEX9-F1
#
_cell.length_a   1.000
_cell.length_b   1.000
_cell.length_c   1.000
_cell.angle_alpha   90.00
_cell.angle_beta   90.00
_cell.angle_gamma   90.00
#
_symmetry.space_group_name_H-M   'P 1'
#
loop_
_entity.id
_entity.type
_entity.pdbx_description
1 polymer ?
#
loop_
_entity_poly.entity_id
_entity_poly.type
_entity_poly.pdbx_seq_one_letter_code
_entity_poly.pdbx_strand_id
1 'polypeptide(L)'
;MGGDLKKIEVVGRYLIEIWKAVGMDLDGGKVEFLWSSKEINARADEYWPLVLDIAQKNNLKRIIRCSQIMGRSEQDELTAAQIFYPCMQCADIFFLKVK
;
A
#
# COMPACT_ATOMS: atom_id res chain seq x y z
N MET A 1 -1.37 4.40 15.86
CA MET A 1 -2.43 5.20 15.21
C MET A 1 -3.85 4.72 15.50
N GLY A 2 -4.05 3.46 15.93
CA GLY A 2 -5.39 2.98 16.32
C GLY A 2 -6.40 2.90 15.18
N GLY A 3 -5.95 2.80 13.92
CA GLY A 3 -6.82 2.81 12.74
C GLY A 3 -7.41 4.19 12.38
N ASP A 4 -7.05 5.27 13.09
CA ASP A 4 -7.55 6.61 12.83
C ASP A 4 -6.93 7.20 11.55
N LEU A 5 -7.74 7.29 10.49
CA LEU A 5 -7.32 7.79 9.19
C LEU A 5 -6.82 9.24 9.23
N LYS A 6 -7.42 10.11 10.06
CA LYS A 6 -6.99 11.50 10.18
C LYS A 6 -5.59 11.58 10.77
N LYS A 7 -5.32 10.78 11.80
CA LYS A 7 -3.97 10.69 12.36
C LYS A 7 -2.98 10.16 11.31
N ILE A 8 -3.36 9.12 10.56
CA ILE A 8 -2.49 8.51 9.54
C ILE A 8 -2.10 9.56 8.49
N GLU A 9 -3.07 10.36 8.02
CA GLU A 9 -2.82 11.44 7.08
C GLU A 9 -1.88 12.51 7.66
N VAL A 10 -2.08 12.92 8.92
CA VAL A 10 -1.19 13.89 9.60
C VAL A 10 0.26 13.38 9.63
N VAL A 11 0.46 12.10 9.98
CA VAL A 11 1.80 11.50 9.96
C VAL A 11 2.37 11.39 8.55
N GLY A 12 1.54 11.07 7.55
CA GLY A 12 1.98 11.05 6.15
C GLY A 12 2.49 12.42 5.68
N ARG A 13 1.79 13.51 6.03
CA ARG A 13 2.24 14.88 5.73
C ARG A 13 3.56 15.20 6.43
N TYR A 14 3.68 14.79 7.70
CA TYR A 14 4.93 14.93 8.44
C TYR A 14 6.11 14.19 7.78
N LEU A 15 5.91 12.96 7.28
CA LEU A 15 6.94 12.21 6.56
C LEU A 15 7.37 12.89 5.25
N ILE A 16 6.41 13.47 4.51
CA ILE A 16 6.71 14.25 3.30
C ILE A 16 7.62 15.44 3.62
N GLU A 17 7.36 16.16 4.71
CA GLU A 17 8.21 17.27 5.13
C GLU A 17 9.61 16.82 5.57
N ILE A 18 9.72 15.65 6.23
CA ILE A 18 11.04 15.06 6.53
C ILE A 18 11.80 14.75 5.24
N TRP A 19 11.15 14.09 4.27
CA TRP A 19 11.78 13.72 3.00
C TRP A 19 12.28 14.93 2.19
N LYS A 20 11.52 16.02 2.22
CA LYS A 20 11.95 17.32 1.68
C LYS A 20 13.18 17.85 2.42
N ALA A 21 13.15 17.83 3.76
CA ALA A 21 14.23 18.36 4.59
C ALA A 21 15.55 17.59 4.42
N VAL A 22 15.51 16.29 4.11
CA VAL A 22 16.71 15.48 3.82
C VAL A 22 17.21 15.61 2.37
N GLY A 23 16.61 16.49 1.57
CA GLY A 23 17.12 16.86 0.25
C GLY A 23 16.61 16.03 -0.92
N MET A 24 15.42 15.41 -0.83
CA MET A 24 14.80 14.79 -2.00
C MET A 24 14.48 15.83 -3.10
N ASP A 25 14.86 15.50 -4.34
CA ASP A 25 14.71 16.37 -5.52
C ASP A 25 13.27 16.34 -6.06
N LEU A 26 12.43 17.24 -5.54
CA LEU A 26 11.06 17.44 -6.03
C LEU A 26 11.01 18.32 -7.28
N ASP A 27 11.89 19.32 -7.37
CA ASP A 27 11.88 20.31 -8.43
C ASP A 27 12.36 19.73 -9.77
N GLY A 28 13.30 18.78 -9.73
CA GLY A 28 13.78 18.04 -10.89
C GLY A 28 12.86 16.93 -11.37
N GLY A 29 11.68 16.76 -10.75
CA GLY A 29 10.67 15.76 -11.15
C GLY A 29 11.10 14.30 -10.94
N LYS A 30 12.15 14.04 -10.16
CA LYS A 30 12.65 12.68 -9.90
C LYS A 30 11.87 11.96 -8.79
N VAL A 31 11.20 12.72 -7.93
CA VAL A 31 10.44 12.19 -6.79
C VAL A 31 9.02 12.73 -6.82
N GLU A 32 8.05 11.83 -6.68
CA GLU A 32 6.64 12.15 -6.55
C GLU A 32 6.08 11.50 -5.28
N PHE A 33 5.28 12.26 -4.52
CA PHE A 33 4.55 11.73 -3.36
C PHE A 33 3.09 11.51 -3.71
N LEU A 34 2.68 10.25 -3.73
CA LEU A 34 1.30 9.85 -4.02
C LEU A 34 0.58 9.41 -2.75
N TRP A 35 -0.70 9.75 -2.66
CA TRP A 35 -1.59 9.25 -1.61
C TRP A 35 -2.35 8.05 -2.14
N SER A 36 -2.14 6.86 -1.56
CA SER A 36 -2.80 5.63 -2.01
C SER A 36 -4.31 5.76 -2.06
N SER A 37 -4.93 6.35 -1.04
CA SER A 37 -6.38 6.60 -0.99
C SER A 37 -6.87 7.50 -2.12
N LYS A 38 -6.08 8.47 -2.57
CA LYS A 38 -6.44 9.35 -3.68
C LYS A 38 -6.31 8.62 -5.01
N GLU A 39 -5.18 7.96 -5.24
CA GLU A 39 -4.89 7.28 -6.50
C GLU A 39 -5.85 6.11 -6.75
N ILE A 40 -6.09 5.27 -5.73
CA ILE A 40 -7.00 4.14 -5.82
C ILE A 40 -8.43 4.63 -6.10
N ASN A 41 -8.91 5.66 -5.40
CA ASN A 41 -10.27 6.16 -5.62
C ASN A 41 -10.45 6.82 -6.99
N ALA A 42 -9.41 7.44 -7.54
CA ALA A 42 -9.47 8.06 -8.87
C ALA A 42 -9.59 7.04 -10.01
N ARG A 43 -9.10 5.81 -9.81
CA ARG A 43 -9.09 4.72 -10.80
C ARG A 43 -9.52 3.39 -10.16
N ALA A 44 -10.61 3.44 -9.39
CA ALA A 44 -11.05 2.31 -8.57
C ALA A 44 -11.48 1.10 -9.42
N ASP A 45 -12.05 1.36 -10.59
CA ASP A 45 -12.45 0.38 -11.60
C ASP A 45 -11.25 -0.34 -12.23
N GLU A 46 -10.07 0.27 -12.24
CA GLU A 46 -8.81 -0.37 -12.65
C GLU A 46 -8.20 -1.16 -11.49
N TYR A 47 -8.17 -0.55 -10.30
CA TYR A 47 -7.42 -1.08 -9.15
C TYR A 47 -8.05 -2.33 -8.53
N TRP A 48 -9.35 -2.30 -8.21
CA TRP A 48 -9.97 -3.39 -7.47
C TRP A 48 -10.07 -4.71 -8.24
N PRO A 49 -10.36 -4.73 -9.56
CA PRO A 49 -10.28 -5.97 -10.33
C PRO A 49 -8.88 -6.61 -10.29
N LEU A 50 -7.82 -5.81 -10.28
CA LEU A 50 -6.45 -6.32 -10.15
C LEU A 50 -6.20 -6.96 -8.78
N VAL A 51 -6.64 -6.32 -7.70
CA VAL A 51 -6.55 -6.88 -6.33
C VAL A 51 -7.29 -8.22 -6.24
N LEU A 52 -8.51 -8.27 -6.79
CA LEU A 52 -9.35 -9.47 -6.75
C LEU A 52 -8.80 -10.60 -7.64
N ASP A 53 -8.23 -10.27 -8.81
CA ASP A 53 -7.56 -11.24 -9.68
C ASP A 53 -6.33 -11.85 -8.99
N ILE A 54 -5.52 -11.03 -8.30
CA ILE A 54 -4.39 -11.52 -7.49
C ILE A 54 -4.88 -12.44 -6.38
N ALA A 55 -5.94 -12.06 -5.67
CA ALA A 55 -6.53 -12.87 -4.60
C ALA A 55 -7.05 -14.21 -5.13
N GLN A 56 -7.70 -14.23 -6.30
CA GLN A 56 -8.21 -15.45 -6.94
C GLN A 56 -7.09 -16.39 -7.40
N LYS A 57 -5.99 -15.85 -7.91
CA LYS A 57 -4.86 -16.64 -8.46
C LYS A 57 -3.94 -17.23 -7.39
N ASN A 58 -4.10 -16.84 -6.13
CA ASN A 58 -3.24 -17.29 -5.03
C ASN A 58 -4.04 -18.04 -3.97
N ASN A 59 -3.48 -19.14 -3.46
CA ASN A 59 -4.06 -19.80 -2.30
C ASN A 59 -3.78 -18.99 -1.01
N LEU A 60 -4.59 -19.23 0.02
CA LEU A 60 -4.49 -18.49 1.28
C LEU A 60 -3.12 -18.66 1.96
N LYS A 61 -2.53 -19.86 1.95
CA LYS A 61 -1.19 -20.09 2.54
C LYS A 61 -0.13 -19.19 1.90
N ARG A 62 -0.19 -18.99 0.58
CA ARG A 62 0.75 -18.12 -0.15
C ARG A 62 0.60 -16.65 0.25
N ILE A 63 -0.63 -16.21 0.50
CA ILE A 63 -0.94 -14.85 0.95
C ILE A 63 -0.48 -14.65 2.40
N ILE A 64 -0.77 -15.62 3.29
CA ILE A 64 -0.35 -15.57 4.70
C ILE A 64 1.18 -15.50 4.83
N ARG A 65 1.93 -16.22 3.99
CA ARG A 65 3.39 -16.10 3.95
C ARG A 65 3.91 -14.68 3.69
N CYS A 66 3.11 -13.83 3.04
CA CYS A 66 3.46 -12.42 2.84
C CYS A 66 3.12 -11.52 4.03
N SER A 67 2.56 -12.03 5.14
CA SER A 67 2.21 -11.23 6.33
C SER A 67 3.45 -10.57 6.99
N GLN A 68 4.64 -11.06 6.69
CA GLN A 68 5.90 -10.46 7.15
C GLN A 68 6.08 -9.00 6.68
N ILE A 69 5.53 -8.62 5.52
CA ILE A 69 5.64 -7.24 4.99
C ILE A 69 4.96 -6.19 5.89
N MET A 70 4.01 -6.62 6.71
CA MET A 70 3.31 -5.80 7.70
C MET A 70 3.80 -6.07 9.14
N GLY A 71 4.93 -6.76 9.29
CA GLY A 71 5.52 -7.11 10.59
C GLY A 71 4.75 -8.19 11.36
N ARG A 72 4.06 -9.10 10.66
CA ARG A 72 3.29 -10.19 11.26
C ARG A 72 3.91 -11.56 10.94
N SER A 73 3.67 -12.53 11.80
CA SER A 73 4.06 -13.92 11.56
C SER A 73 2.97 -14.67 10.78
N GLU A 74 3.28 -15.83 10.23
CA GLU A 74 2.28 -16.72 9.62
C GLU A 74 1.38 -17.39 10.68
N GLN A 75 1.85 -17.44 11.93
CA GLN A 75 1.15 -18.06 13.06
C GLN A 75 0.23 -17.09 13.80
N ASP A 76 0.28 -15.79 13.48
CA ASP A 76 -0.57 -14.78 14.08
C ASP A 76 -2.03 -14.97 13.63
N GLU A 77 -2.98 -14.64 14.50
CA GLU A 77 -4.37 -14.47 14.08
C GLU A 77 -4.48 -13.23 13.19
N LEU A 78 -4.74 -13.48 11.90
CA LEU A 78 -4.87 -12.44 10.89
C LEU A 78 -6.33 -12.08 10.67
N THR A 79 -6.62 -10.79 10.70
CA THR A 79 -7.89 -10.23 10.23
C THR A 79 -8.01 -10.37 8.70
N ALA A 80 -9.24 -10.35 8.17
CA ALA A 80 -9.45 -10.37 6.71
C ALA A 80 -8.73 -9.22 6.00
N ALA A 81 -8.66 -8.03 6.62
CA ALA A 81 -7.92 -6.90 6.07
C ALA A 81 -6.42 -7.21 5.86
N GLN A 82 -5.81 -7.98 6.77
CA GLN A 82 -4.42 -8.41 6.66
C GLN A 82 -4.22 -9.48 5.59
N ILE A 83 -5.26 -10.18 5.16
CA ILE A 83 -5.20 -11.07 3.99
C ILE A 83 -5.24 -10.25 2.68
N PHE A 84 -6.03 -9.17 2.65
CA PHE A 84 -6.09 -8.30 1.47
C PHE A 84 -4.86 -7.41 1.30
N TYR A 85 -4.19 -7.03 2.38
CA TYR A 85 -3.07 -6.09 2.32
C TYR A 85 -1.93 -6.55 1.37
N PRO A 86 -1.44 -7.80 1.39
CA PRO A 86 -0.47 -8.27 0.40
C PRO A 86 -1.00 -8.28 -1.04
N CYS A 87 -2.30 -8.51 -1.23
CA CYS A 87 -2.91 -8.47 -2.56
C CYS A 87 -2.94 -7.04 -3.10
N MET A 88 -3.29 -6.06 -2.25
CA MET A 88 -3.26 -4.63 -2.57
C MET A 88 -1.83 -4.16 -2.88
N GLN A 89 -0.85 -4.49 -2.04
CA GLN A 89 0.54 -4.11 -2.26
C GLN A 89 1.13 -4.75 -3.54
N CYS A 90 0.67 -5.94 -3.92
CA CYS A 90 1.06 -6.54 -5.20
C CYS A 90 0.38 -5.84 -6.39
N ALA A 91 -0.89 -5.44 -6.24
CA ALA A 91 -1.61 -4.65 -7.24
C ALA A 91 -0.94 -3.30 -7.50
N ASP A 92 -0.42 -2.65 -6.47
CA ASP A 92 0.26 -1.34 -6.56
C ASP A 92 1.41 -1.34 -7.58
N ILE A 93 2.15 -2.45 -7.71
CA ILE A 93 3.27 -2.59 -8.67
C ILE A 93 2.78 -2.39 -10.11
N PHE A 94 1.68 -3.05 -10.48
CA PHE A 94 1.12 -2.92 -11.82
C PHE A 94 0.36 -1.61 -12.00
N PHE A 95 -0.37 -1.17 -10.98
CA PHE A 95 -1.19 0.04 -11.01
C PHE A 95 -0.37 1.33 -11.16
N LEU A 96 0.79 1.39 -10.50
CA LEU A 96 1.75 2.48 -10.60
C LEU A 96 2.76 2.30 -11.75
N LYS A 97 2.67 1.18 -12.50
CA LYS A 97 3.54 0.85 -13.63
C LYS A 97 5.03 0.86 -13.28
N VAL A 98 5.37 0.47 -12.07
CA VAL A 98 6.76 0.35 -11.62
C VAL A 98 7.30 -0.97 -12.17
N LYS A 99 8.25 -0.87 -13.11
CA LYS A 99 8.97 -2.00 -13.71
C LYS A 99 10.45 -1.90 -13.43
#